data_AF-A0A7J3I9G4-F1
#
_entry.id   AF-A0A7J3I9G4-F1
#
_cell.length_a   1.000
_cell.length_b   1.000
_cell.length_c   1.000
_cell.angle_alpha   90.00
_cell.angle_beta   90.00
_cell.angle_gamma   90.00
#
_symmetry.space_group_name_H-M   'P 1'
#
loop_
_entity.id
_entity.type
_entity.pdbx_description
1 polymer ?
#
loop_
_entity_poly.entity_id
_entity_poly.type
_entity_poly.pdbx_seq_one_letter_code
_entity_poly.pdbx_strand_id
1 'polypeptide(L)'
;MVDRSEEAEAVADAVVRALVAKVKAMEALDRGLLSDAGVTTLDRVAVILGSLNPKLYKKLLSTEPREEDIARVLEVARDTDMWSEEVVLLAMVRRMVVDTLKNDVARLSDLFDIPKEGEDRRKAVEIS
;
A
#
# COMPACT_ATOMS: atom_id res chain seq x y z
N MET A 1 -12.86 3.72 -24.91
CA MET A 1 -13.25 3.21 -23.58
C MET A 1 -11.96 2.78 -22.91
N VAL A 2 -11.59 3.39 -21.79
CA VAL A 2 -10.48 2.87 -20.97
C VAL A 2 -11.00 1.61 -20.29
N ASP A 3 -10.28 0.50 -20.44
CA ASP A 3 -10.62 -0.73 -19.75
C ASP A 3 -10.44 -0.51 -18.25
N ARG A 4 -11.53 -0.56 -17.49
CA ARG A 4 -11.50 -0.42 -16.02
C ARG A 4 -10.59 -1.47 -15.38
N SER A 5 -10.31 -2.56 -16.08
CA SER A 5 -9.37 -3.58 -15.63
C SER A 5 -7.93 -3.07 -15.63
N GLU A 6 -7.49 -2.43 -16.71
CA GLU A 6 -6.13 -1.89 -16.83
C GLU A 6 -5.90 -0.73 -15.85
N GLU A 7 -6.91 0.12 -15.66
CA GLU A 7 -6.84 1.23 -14.69
C GLU A 7 -6.72 0.72 -13.25
N ALA A 8 -7.51 -0.28 -12.86
CA ALA A 8 -7.43 -0.90 -11.53
C ALA A 8 -6.07 -1.53 -11.26
N GLU A 9 -5.48 -2.19 -12.26
CA GLU A 9 -4.16 -2.81 -12.15
C GLU A 9 -3.04 -1.76 -12.08
N ALA A 10 -3.12 -0.70 -12.87
CA ALA A 10 -2.16 0.41 -12.81
C ALA A 10 -2.18 1.11 -11.44
N VAL A 11 -3.37 1.30 -10.86
CA VAL A 11 -3.53 1.84 -9.51
C VAL A 11 -2.96 0.89 -8.47
N ALA A 12 -3.25 -0.40 -8.55
CA ALA A 12 -2.71 -1.40 -7.62
C ALA A 12 -1.17 -1.44 -7.68
N ASP A 13 -0.58 -1.36 -8.87
CA ASP A 13 0.86 -1.27 -9.03
C ASP A 13 1.43 0.03 -8.43
N ALA A 14 0.71 1.15 -8.54
CA ALA A 14 1.11 2.42 -7.92
C ALA A 14 1.08 2.36 -6.39
N VAL A 15 0.08 1.68 -5.82
CA VAL A 15 0.00 1.40 -4.38
C VAL A 15 1.21 0.58 -3.92
N VAL A 16 1.52 -0.53 -4.61
CA VAL A 16 2.69 -1.35 -4.30
C VAL A 16 3.97 -0.51 -4.36
N ARG A 17 4.17 0.28 -5.43
CA ARG A 17 5.32 1.20 -5.55
C ARG A 17 5.42 2.17 -4.35
N ALA A 18 4.30 2.74 -3.92
CA ALA A 18 4.29 3.66 -2.78
C ALA A 18 4.66 2.95 -1.47
N LEU A 19 4.17 1.73 -1.24
CA LEU A 19 4.51 0.95 -0.05
C LEU A 19 5.99 0.54 -0.05
N VAL A 20 6.52 0.09 -1.19
CA VAL A 20 7.95 -0.20 -1.38
C VAL A 20 8.80 1.05 -1.08
N ALA A 21 8.38 2.22 -1.56
CA ALA A 21 9.07 3.48 -1.29
C ALA A 21 9.08 3.85 0.19
N LYS A 22 8.00 3.58 0.93
CA LYS A 22 7.95 3.79 2.39
C LYS A 22 8.92 2.87 3.13
N VAL A 23 9.00 1.60 2.75
CA VAL A 23 9.97 0.65 3.34
C VAL A 23 11.40 1.16 3.11
N LYS A 24 11.74 1.54 1.88
CA LYS A 24 13.04 2.15 1.56
C LYS A 24 13.34 3.42 2.37
N ALA A 25 12.34 4.28 2.56
CA ALA A 25 12.49 5.48 3.34
C ALA A 25 12.80 5.16 4.82
N MET A 26 12.11 4.18 5.40
CA MET A 26 12.40 3.70 6.76
C MET A 26 13.83 3.18 6.89
N GLU A 27 14.31 2.36 5.95
CA GLU A 27 15.69 1.85 5.95
C GLU A 27 16.75 2.93 5.77
N ALA A 28 16.45 3.95 4.96
CA ALA A 28 17.33 5.10 4.79
C ALA A 28 17.43 5.92 6.09
N LEU A 29 16.29 6.11 6.79
CA LEU A 29 16.25 6.81 8.07
C LEU A 29 16.99 6.05 9.18
N ASP A 30 16.77 4.75 9.30
CA ASP A 30 17.46 3.91 10.30
C ASP A 30 19.00 3.94 10.13
N ARG A 31 19.48 3.83 8.88
CA ARG A 31 20.92 4.00 8.56
C ARG A 31 21.45 5.38 8.91
N GLY A 32 20.66 6.43 8.66
CA GLY A 32 21.02 7.81 9.00
C GLY A 32 21.10 8.08 10.50
N LEU A 33 20.39 7.28 11.31
CA LEU A 33 20.34 7.40 12.78
C LEU A 33 21.44 6.59 13.50
N LEU A 34 22.34 5.91 12.78
CA LEU A 34 23.37 5.02 13.36
C LEU A 34 22.77 3.97 14.31
N SER A 35 21.59 3.46 14.00
CA SER A 35 20.92 2.42 14.76
C SER A 35 21.75 1.12 14.75
N ASP A 36 22.06 0.59 15.94
CA ASP A 36 22.78 -0.69 16.09
C ASP A 36 21.91 -1.91 15.72
N ALA A 37 20.58 -1.75 15.68
CA ALA A 37 19.62 -2.85 15.55
C ALA A 37 19.19 -3.14 14.10
N GLY A 38 19.27 -2.16 13.20
CA GLY A 38 18.79 -2.28 11.82
C GLY A 38 17.26 -2.37 11.71
N VAL A 39 16.73 -2.19 10.50
CA VAL A 39 15.31 -2.46 10.19
C VAL A 39 15.06 -3.96 10.11
N THR A 40 14.14 -4.47 10.92
CA THR A 40 13.74 -5.89 10.88
C THR A 40 12.59 -6.13 9.91
N THR A 41 12.37 -7.39 9.53
CA THR A 41 11.21 -7.80 8.71
C THR A 41 9.88 -7.42 9.35
N LEU A 42 9.79 -7.47 10.69
CA LEU A 42 8.58 -7.07 11.41
C LEU A 42 8.31 -5.56 11.27
N ASP A 43 9.35 -4.73 11.29
CA ASP A 43 9.21 -3.29 11.09
C ASP A 43 8.71 -2.98 9.67
N ARG A 44 9.24 -3.69 8.66
CA ARG A 44 8.80 -3.53 7.27
C ARG A 44 7.35 -3.97 7.08
N VAL A 45 6.96 -5.12 7.65
CA VAL A 45 5.56 -5.58 7.67
C VAL A 45 4.66 -4.57 8.39
N ALA A 46 5.10 -3.99 9.50
CA ALA A 46 4.36 -2.97 10.23
C ALA A 46 4.16 -1.69 9.39
N VAL A 47 5.16 -1.28 8.59
CA VAL A 47 5.02 -0.14 7.66
C VAL A 47 4.00 -0.44 6.55
N ILE A 48 4.04 -1.65 5.99
CA ILE A 48 3.10 -2.06 4.93
C ILE A 48 1.67 -2.09 5.50
N LEU A 49 1.44 -2.81 6.60
CA LEU A 49 0.12 -2.93 7.23
C LEU A 49 -0.36 -1.58 7.78
N GLY A 50 0.51 -0.85 8.48
CA GLY A 50 0.20 0.46 9.07
C GLY A 50 -0.07 1.56 8.05
N SER A 51 0.21 1.33 6.77
CA SER A 51 -0.17 2.24 5.68
C SER A 51 -1.60 2.00 5.16
N LEU A 52 -2.26 0.93 5.58
CA LEU A 52 -3.62 0.58 5.16
C LEU A 52 -4.63 0.99 6.23
N ASN A 53 -5.86 1.27 5.81
CA ASN A 53 -6.94 1.51 6.77
C ASN A 53 -7.18 0.23 7.62
N PRO A 54 -7.18 0.29 8.96
CA PRO A 54 -7.38 -0.89 9.83
C PRO A 54 -8.67 -1.67 9.55
N LYS A 55 -9.70 -1.00 9.02
CA LYS A 55 -10.97 -1.65 8.63
C LYS A 55 -10.78 -2.69 7.52
N LEU A 56 -9.70 -2.60 6.75
CA LEU A 56 -9.40 -3.46 5.62
C LEU A 56 -8.56 -4.68 6.01
N TYR A 57 -8.03 -4.74 7.23
CA TYR A 57 -7.17 -5.86 7.65
C TYR A 57 -7.90 -7.19 7.54
N LYS A 58 -9.18 -7.25 7.88
CA LYS A 58 -9.99 -8.46 7.69
C LYS A 58 -10.07 -8.88 6.22
N LYS A 59 -10.29 -7.92 5.31
CA LYS A 59 -10.36 -8.17 3.86
C LYS A 59 -8.99 -8.64 3.34
N LEU A 60 -7.92 -7.98 3.75
CA LEU A 60 -6.55 -8.35 3.38
C LEU A 60 -6.21 -9.76 3.84
N LEU A 61 -6.46 -10.11 5.10
CA LEU A 61 -6.16 -11.44 5.66
C LEU A 61 -6.98 -12.56 4.99
N SER A 62 -8.13 -12.25 4.40
CA SER A 62 -8.92 -13.18 3.58
C SER A 62 -8.57 -13.16 2.09
N THR A 63 -7.67 -12.28 1.66
CA THR A 63 -7.26 -12.14 0.25
C THR A 63 -6.10 -13.07 -0.04
N GLU A 64 -6.29 -14.05 -0.92
CA GLU A 64 -5.21 -14.89 -1.41
C GLU A 64 -4.60 -14.28 -2.69
N PRO A 65 -3.27 -14.07 -2.76
CA PRO A 65 -2.63 -13.52 -3.94
C PRO A 65 -2.59 -14.56 -5.06
N ARG A 66 -2.65 -14.11 -6.32
CA ARG A 66 -2.41 -14.98 -7.48
C ARG A 66 -0.93 -14.97 -7.86
N GLU A 67 -0.51 -15.96 -8.65
CA GLU A 67 0.85 -16.00 -9.20
C GLU A 67 1.20 -14.73 -9.99
N GLU A 68 0.23 -14.19 -10.75
CA GLU A 68 0.37 -12.92 -11.47
C GLU A 68 0.64 -11.72 -10.55
N ASP A 69 0.03 -11.70 -9.35
CA ASP A 69 0.23 -10.63 -8.37
C ASP A 69 1.64 -10.70 -7.79
N ILE A 70 2.13 -11.90 -7.48
CA ILE A 70 3.48 -12.14 -6.97
C ILE A 70 4.52 -11.72 -8.01
N ALA A 71 4.37 -12.21 -9.25
CA ALA A 71 5.28 -11.87 -10.35
C ALA A 71 5.34 -10.35 -10.56
N ARG A 72 4.19 -9.68 -10.51
CA ARG A 72 4.13 -8.23 -10.68
C ARG A 72 4.78 -7.47 -9.53
N VAL A 73 4.59 -7.92 -8.29
CA VAL A 73 5.26 -7.33 -7.12
C VAL A 73 6.77 -7.48 -7.22
N LEU A 74 7.28 -8.64 -7.62
CA LEU A 74 8.71 -8.87 -7.84
C LEU A 74 9.28 -7.93 -8.92
N GLU A 75 8.52 -7.69 -9.99
CA GLU A 75 8.93 -6.73 -11.03
C GLU A 75 8.95 -5.29 -10.51
N VAL A 76 7.89 -4.88 -9.80
CA VAL A 76 7.74 -3.53 -9.23
C VAL A 76 8.79 -3.25 -8.16
N ALA A 77 9.13 -4.25 -7.34
CA ALA A 77 10.04 -4.13 -6.21
C ALA A 77 11.48 -4.57 -6.54
N ARG A 78 11.81 -4.87 -7.80
CA ARG A 78 13.10 -5.47 -8.23
C ARG A 78 14.36 -4.81 -7.68
N ASP A 79 14.30 -3.51 -7.42
CA ASP A 79 15.43 -2.70 -6.92
C ASP A 79 15.43 -2.62 -5.37
N THR A 80 14.72 -3.53 -4.70
CA THR A 80 14.54 -3.57 -3.24
C THR A 80 14.73 -4.99 -2.76
N ASP A 81 15.54 -5.18 -1.72
CA ASP A 81 15.76 -6.49 -1.12
C ASP A 81 14.55 -6.86 -0.24
N MET A 82 13.57 -7.48 -0.88
CA MET A 82 12.30 -7.90 -0.28
C MET A 82 12.34 -9.38 0.08
N TRP A 83 11.93 -9.68 1.31
CA TRP A 83 11.79 -11.04 1.79
C TRP A 83 10.47 -11.65 1.30
N SER A 84 10.39 -12.98 1.31
CA SER A 84 9.20 -13.73 0.84
C SER A 84 7.90 -13.23 1.46
N GLU A 85 7.90 -12.95 2.75
CA GLU A 85 6.76 -12.51 3.53
C GLU A 85 6.26 -11.14 3.08
N GLU A 86 7.18 -10.24 2.74
CA GLU A 86 6.87 -8.89 2.27
C GLU A 86 6.29 -8.93 0.86
N VAL A 87 6.85 -9.78 -0.01
CA VAL A 87 6.35 -10.01 -1.37
C VAL A 87 4.93 -10.56 -1.33
N VAL A 88 4.69 -11.58 -0.51
CA VAL A 88 3.35 -12.18 -0.35
C VAL A 88 2.36 -11.13 0.17
N LEU A 89 2.74 -10.37 1.20
CA LEU A 89 1.88 -9.33 1.75
C LEU A 89 1.54 -8.23 0.72
N LEU A 90 2.54 -7.75 -0.03
CA LEU A 90 2.33 -6.77 -1.09
C LEU A 90 1.46 -7.33 -2.23
N ALA A 91 1.58 -8.62 -2.55
CA ALA A 91 0.75 -9.28 -3.54
C ALA A 91 -0.71 -9.38 -3.06
N MET A 92 -0.94 -9.69 -1.77
CA MET A 92 -2.26 -9.64 -1.15
C MET A 92 -2.85 -8.23 -1.22
N VAL A 93 -2.05 -7.19 -0.95
CA VAL A 93 -2.49 -5.80 -1.05
C VAL A 93 -2.87 -5.46 -2.49
N ARG A 94 -2.02 -5.80 -3.47
CA ARG A 94 -2.29 -5.59 -4.89
C ARG A 94 -3.62 -6.22 -5.29
N ARG A 95 -3.81 -7.49 -4.95
CA ARG A 95 -5.02 -8.27 -5.23
C ARG A 95 -6.26 -7.61 -4.61
N MET A 96 -6.18 -7.23 -3.34
CA MET A 96 -7.27 -6.56 -2.62
C MET A 96 -7.66 -5.24 -3.28
N VAL A 97 -6.69 -4.43 -3.72
CA VAL A 97 -6.94 -3.16 -4.40
C VAL A 97 -7.62 -3.40 -5.75
N VAL A 98 -7.09 -4.33 -6.56
CA VAL A 98 -7.69 -4.71 -7.85
C VAL A 98 -9.13 -5.17 -7.65
N ASP A 99 -9.37 -6.09 -6.70
CA ASP A 99 -10.70 -6.63 -6.45
C ASP A 99 -11.67 -5.58 -5.90
N THR A 100 -11.18 -4.64 -5.08
CA THR A 100 -12.02 -3.53 -4.61
C THR A 100 -12.40 -2.61 -5.77
N LEU A 101 -11.45 -2.24 -6.65
CA LEU A 101 -11.74 -1.32 -7.75
C LEU A 101 -12.59 -1.93 -8.87
N LYS A 102 -12.47 -3.24 -9.09
CA LYS A 102 -13.26 -3.96 -10.07
C LYS A 102 -14.69 -4.24 -9.58
N ASN A 103 -14.89 -4.52 -8.30
CA ASN A 103 -16.18 -5.01 -7.77
C ASN A 103 -16.95 -3.99 -6.91
N ASP A 104 -16.26 -3.10 -6.20
CA ASP A 104 -16.86 -2.08 -5.36
C ASP A 104 -16.71 -0.72 -6.06
N VAL A 105 -17.79 0.05 -6.18
CA VAL A 105 -17.70 1.49 -6.53
C VAL A 105 -17.17 2.29 -5.32
N ALA A 106 -16.24 1.71 -4.55
CA ALA A 106 -15.61 2.33 -3.40
C ALA A 106 -14.49 3.26 -3.87
N ARG A 107 -14.36 4.43 -3.23
CA ARG A 107 -13.33 5.39 -3.60
C ARG A 107 -11.99 4.90 -3.04
N LEU A 108 -10.91 5.07 -3.80
CA LEU A 108 -9.53 4.79 -3.36
C LEU A 108 -9.16 5.43 -2.02
N SER A 109 -9.76 6.57 -1.68
CA SER A 109 -9.60 7.23 -0.39
C SER A 109 -10.03 6.38 0.79
N ASP A 110 -10.91 5.40 0.59
CA ASP A 110 -11.39 4.52 1.64
C ASP A 110 -10.40 3.36 1.89
N LEU A 111 -9.47 3.13 0.95
CA LEU A 111 -8.46 2.06 1.02
C LEU A 111 -7.24 2.44 1.89
N PHE A 112 -6.95 3.73 2.01
CA PHE A 112 -5.77 4.23 2.70
C PHE A 112 -6.17 5.17 3.82
N ASP A 113 -5.37 5.21 4.89
CA ASP A 113 -5.56 6.20 5.94
C ASP A 113 -5.01 7.56 5.49
N ILE A 114 -5.75 8.21 4.58
CA ILE A 114 -5.45 9.56 4.12
C ILE A 114 -6.20 10.52 5.04
N PRO A 115 -5.50 11.35 5.83
CA PRO A 115 -6.14 12.39 6.63
C PRO A 115 -7.02 13.26 5.74
N LYS A 116 -8.31 13.41 6.09
CA LYS A 116 -9.23 14.34 5.40
C LYS A 116 -8.94 15.81 5.78
N GLU A 117 -7.68 16.24 5.74
CA GLU A 117 -7.26 17.59 6.17
C GLU A 117 -7.80 18.73 5.28
N GLY A 118 -8.53 18.42 4.20
CA GLY A 118 -9.09 19.39 3.26
C GLY A 118 -10.56 19.78 3.47
N GLU A 119 -11.34 19.05 4.28
CA GLU A 119 -12.77 19.33 4.46
C GLU A 119 -13.05 20.38 5.56
N ASP A 120 -12.23 20.39 6.61
CA ASP A 120 -12.42 21.31 7.75
C ASP A 120 -12.00 22.75 7.45
N ARG A 121 -11.04 22.96 6.54
CA ARG A 121 -10.63 24.33 6.14
C ARG A 121 -11.70 25.08 5.34
N ARG A 122 -12.62 24.38 4.65
CA ARG A 122 -13.69 25.05 3.89
C ARG A 122 -14.81 25.56 4.80
N LYS A 123 -15.09 24.87 5.90
CA LYS A 123 -16.07 25.33 6.89
C LYS A 123 -15.60 26.54 7.71
N ALA A 124 -14.28 26.73 7.86
CA ALA A 124 -13.75 27.89 8.58
C ALA A 124 -13.85 29.20 7.78
N VAL A 125 -13.88 29.14 6.45
CA VAL A 125 -13.92 30.33 5.58
C VAL A 125 -15.36 30.82 5.32
N GLU A 126 -16.36 29.96 5.48
CA GLU A 126 -17.78 30.36 5.35
C GLU A 126 -18.36 31.06 6.60
N ILE A 127 -17.58 31.15 7.69
CA ILE A 127 -18.00 31.79 8.96
C ILE A 127 -17.10 32.99 9.32
N SER A 128 -16.35 33.55 8.35
CA SER A 128 -15.58 34.79 8.53
C SER A 128 -16.14 35.94 7.70
#